data_AF-A0A366JBU0-F1
#
_entry.id   AF-A0A366JBU0-F1
#
_cell.length_a   1.000
_cell.length_b   1.000
_cell.length_c   1.000
_cell.angle_alpha   90.00
_cell.angle_beta   90.00
_cell.angle_gamma   90.00
#
_symmetry.space_group_name_H-M   'P 1'
#
loop_
_entity.id
_entity.type
_entity.pdbx_description
1 polymer ?
#
loop_
_entity_poly.entity_id
_entity_poly.type
_entity_poly.pdbx_seq_one_letter_code
_entity_poly.pdbx_strand_id
1 'polypeptide(L)' 'MNNLSKRSTVYFEPDTLKALKMRAASSDVSVSELIDEAVRLLQREDQEDLADISERVNEPEMTYEDFQSELKINGKI' A
#
# COMPACT_ATOMS: atom_id res chain seq x y z
N MET A 1 -7.82 29.18 1.23
CA MET A 1 -8.59 28.26 2.11
C MET A 1 -7.60 27.27 2.70
N ASN A 2 -7.05 27.58 3.88
CA ASN A 2 -6.00 26.77 4.51
C ASN A 2 -6.66 25.61 5.28
N ASN A 3 -6.69 24.42 4.71
CA ASN A 3 -6.95 23.22 5.52
C ASN A 3 -5.67 22.88 6.27
N LEU A 4 -5.56 23.49 7.45
CA LEU A 4 -4.51 23.26 8.43
C LEU A 4 -4.45 21.78 8.80
N SER A 5 -3.26 21.21 8.79
CA SER A 5 -2.97 19.84 9.22
C SER A 5 -3.74 19.50 10.51
N LYS A 6 -4.50 18.40 10.50
CA LYS A 6 -5.19 17.92 11.71
C LYS A 6 -4.26 17.02 12.51
N ARG A 7 -4.10 17.30 13.80
CA ARG A 7 -3.29 16.48 14.70
C ARG A 7 -4.00 15.17 15.02
N SER A 8 -3.28 14.07 14.92
CA SER A 8 -3.68 12.75 15.42
C SER A 8 -2.62 12.23 16.39
N THR A 9 -3.01 11.33 17.29
CA THR A 9 -2.11 10.65 18.24
C THR A 9 -2.18 9.15 17.97
N VAL A 10 -1.03 8.52 17.75
CA VAL A 10 -0.91 7.08 17.49
C VAL A 10 0.05 6.48 18.52
N TYR A 11 -0.32 5.34 19.08
CA TYR A 11 0.54 4.58 19.98
C TYR A 11 1.33 3.55 19.19
N PHE A 12 2.63 3.43 19.51
CA PHE A 12 3.53 2.46 18.90
C PHE A 12 4.16 1.62 19.99
N GLU A 13 4.47 0.37 19.68
CA GLU A 13 5.39 -0.42 20.48
C GLU A 13 6.76 0.28 20.56
N PRO A 14 7.48 0.19 21.69
CA PRO A 14 8.73 0.92 21.90
C PRO A 14 9.78 0.67 20.80
N ASP A 15 9.93 -0.59 20.36
CA ASP A 15 10.89 -0.98 19.34
C ASP A 15 10.50 -0.45 17.95
N THR A 16 9.21 -0.43 17.64
CA THR A 16 8.67 0.15 16.41
C THR A 16 8.93 1.65 16.36
N LEU A 17 8.67 2.38 17.45
CA LEU A 17 8.96 3.80 17.52
C LEU A 17 10.46 4.10 17.36
N LYS A 18 11.32 3.25 17.94
CA LYS A 18 12.78 3.37 17.79
C LYS A 18 13.22 3.19 16.34
N ALA A 19 12.70 2.18 15.65
CA ALA A 19 12.98 1.93 14.24
C ALA A 19 12.49 3.10 13.36
N LEU A 20 11.28 3.62 13.60
CA LEU A 20 10.73 4.78 12.89
C LEU A 20 11.61 6.03 13.08
N LYS A 21 12.07 6.29 14.30
CA LYS A 21 12.98 7.42 14.59
C LYS A 21 14.31 7.28 13.86
N MET A 22 14.89 6.08 13.83
CA MET A 22 16.13 5.82 13.10
C MET A 22 15.95 6.05 11.60
N ARG A 23 14.85 5.55 11.01
CA ARG A 23 14.52 5.77 9.60
C ARG A 23 14.37 7.25 9.29
N ALA A 24 13.57 7.96 10.09
CA ALA A 24 13.34 9.40 9.97
C ALA A 24 14.66 10.18 9.94
N ALA A 25 15.56 9.88 10.89
CA ALA A 25 16.88 10.50 10.97
C ALA A 25 17.78 10.15 9.77
N SER A 26 17.71 8.92 9.24
CA SER A 26 18.51 8.53 8.07
C SER A 26 18.03 9.13 6.74
N SER A 27 16.77 9.56 6.68
CA SER A 27 16.15 10.10 5.47
C SER A 27 15.82 11.59 5.58
N ASP A 28 16.33 12.29 6.60
CA ASP A 28 16.13 13.73 6.84
C ASP A 28 14.66 14.19 6.81
N VAL A 29 13.76 13.35 7.33
CA VAL A 29 12.32 13.67 7.46
C VAL A 29 11.86 13.44 8.90
N SER A 30 10.69 13.97 9.25
CA SER A 30 10.05 13.71 10.53
C SER A 30 9.34 12.35 10.55
N VAL A 31 9.14 11.81 11.77
CA VAL A 31 8.32 10.59 11.96
C VAL A 31 6.88 10.81 11.48
N SER A 32 6.34 12.02 11.64
CA SER A 32 4.99 12.36 11.17
C SER A 32 4.88 12.32 9.65
N GLU A 33 5.89 12.78 8.92
CA GLU A 33 5.94 12.70 7.45
C GLU A 33 6.04 11.25 6.98
N LEU A 34 6.88 10.42 7.62
CA LEU A 34 6.93 8.98 7.30
C LEU A 34 5.57 8.29 7.49
N ILE A 35 4.85 8.63 8.54
CA ILE A 35 3.52 8.06 8.82
C ILE A 35 2.50 8.58 7.80
N ASP A 36 2.49 9.88 7.48
CA ASP A 36 1.57 10.45 6.47
C ASP A 36 1.81 9.81 5.10
N GLU A 37 3.07 9.64 4.69
CA GLU A 37 3.42 8.96 3.43
C GLU A 37 2.95 7.50 3.43
N ALA A 38 3.25 6.74 4.50
CA ALA A 38 2.83 5.35 4.60
C ALA A 38 1.30 5.18 4.52
N VAL A 39 0.55 6.06 5.18
CA VAL A 39 -0.92 6.05 5.15
C VAL A 39 -1.46 6.40 3.76
N ARG A 40 -0.85 7.36 3.06
CA ARG A 40 -1.24 7.70 1.67
C ARG A 40 -0.92 6.57 0.71
N LEU A 41 0.22 5.92 0.89
CA LEU A 41 0.61 4.79 0.06
C LEU A 41 -0.42 3.65 0.19
N LEU A 42 -0.78 3.28 1.42
CA LEU A 42 -1.79 2.26 1.67
C LEU A 42 -3.14 2.59 1.01
N GLN A 43 -3.60 3.85 1.16
CA GLN A 43 -4.84 4.30 0.53
C GLN A 43 -4.78 4.28 -1.00
N ARG A 44 -3.61 4.55 -1.58
CA ARG A 44 -3.43 4.52 -3.03
C ARG A 44 -3.45 3.08 -3.55
N GLU A 45 -2.79 2.16 -2.86
CA GLU A 45 -2.83 0.73 -3.18
C GLU A 45 -4.27 0.21 -3.14
N ASP A 46 -5.03 0.52 -2.09
CA ASP A 46 -6.45 0.14 -1.99
C ASP A 46 -7.28 0.73 -3.16
N GLN A 47 -6.98 1.95 -3.61
CA GLN A 47 -7.66 2.56 -4.74
C GLN A 47 -7.30 1.90 -6.07
N GLU A 48 -6.04 1.53 -6.26
CA GLU A 48 -5.55 0.80 -7.43
C GLU A 48 -6.23 -0.58 -7.51
N ASP A 49 -6.32 -1.30 -6.39
CA ASP A 49 -7.01 -2.59 -6.30
C ASP A 49 -8.51 -2.49 -6.68
N LEU A 50 -9.20 -1.46 -6.16
CA LEU A 50 -10.61 -1.23 -6.49
C LEU A 50 -10.81 -0.87 -7.97
N ALA A 51 -9.88 -0.12 -8.56
CA ALA A 51 -9.91 0.22 -9.97
C ALA A 51 -9.73 -1.04 -10.83
N ASP A 52 -8.73 -1.87 -10.53
CA ASP A 52 -8.47 -3.14 -11.20
C ASP A 52 -9.71 -4.06 -11.15
N ILE A 53 -10.35 -4.19 -9.98
CA ILE A 53 -11.58 -4.98 -9.86
C ILE A 53 -12.69 -4.42 -10.77
N SER A 54 -12.84 -3.09 -10.82
CA SER A 54 -13.88 -2.43 -11.61
C SER A 54 -13.68 -2.60 -13.12
N GLU A 55 -12.43 -2.56 -13.60
CA GLU A 55 -12.09 -2.75 -15.01
C GLU A 55 -12.32 -4.19 -15.45
N ARG A 56 -12.10 -5.14 -14.52
CA ARG A 56 -12.16 -6.58 -14.79
C ARG A 56 -13.55 -7.20 -14.64
N VAL A 57 -14.57 -6.39 -14.31
CA VAL A 57 -15.95 -6.87 -14.11
C VAL A 57 -16.55 -7.60 -15.31
N ASN A 58 -16.07 -7.30 -16.53
CA ASN A 58 -16.53 -7.92 -17.77
C ASN A 58 -15.59 -9.02 -18.29
N GLU A 59 -14.51 -9.35 -17.57
CA GLU A 59 -13.65 -10.48 -17.93
C GLU A 59 -14.44 -11.79 -17.81
N PRO A 60 -14.34 -12.70 -18.79
CA PRO A 60 -14.99 -14.00 -18.70
C PRO A 60 -14.36 -14.83 -17.57
N GLU A 61 -15.18 -15.67 -16.94
CA GLU A 61 -14.68 -16.68 -16.02
C GLU A 61 -13.79 -17.68 -16.77
N MET A 62 -12.72 -18.12 -16.11
CA MET A 62 -11.75 -19.09 -16.62
C MET A 62 -11.65 -20.26 -15.66
N THR A 63 -11.48 -21.48 -16.20
CA THR A 63 -11.25 -22.65 -15.36
C THR A 63 -9.87 -22.59 -14.71
N TYR A 64 -9.71 -23.28 -13.58
CA TYR A 64 -8.43 -23.32 -12.90
C TYR A 64 -7.35 -23.97 -13.78
N GLU A 65 -7.72 -24.97 -14.57
CA GLU A 65 -6.85 -25.69 -15.50
C GLU A 65 -6.34 -24.79 -16.64
N ASP A 66 -7.21 -23.97 -17.21
CA ASP A 66 -6.85 -23.00 -18.26
C ASP A 66 -5.91 -21.93 -17.69
N PHE A 67 -6.22 -21.41 -16.50
CA PHE A 67 -5.38 -20.42 -15.82
C PHE A 67 -3.97 -20.97 -15.51
N GLN A 68 -3.88 -22.20 -15.00
CA GLN A 68 -2.59 -22.84 -14.72
C GLN A 68 -1.79 -23.06 -16.01
N SER A 69 -2.46 -23.42 -17.10
CA SER A 69 -1.81 -23.61 -18.41
C SER A 69 -1.23 -22.30 -18.93
N GLU A 70 -1.97 -21.19 -18.80
CA GLU A 70 -1.47 -19.85 -19.15
C GLU A 70 -0.28 -19.43 -18.29
N LEU A 71 -0.32 -19.66 -16.96
CA LEU A 71 0.79 -19.31 -16.08
C LEU A 71 2.09 -20.06 -16.44
N LYS A 72 2.00 -21.33 -16.82
CA LYS A 72 3.14 -22.13 -17.32
C LYS A 72 3.70 -21.55 -18.61
N ILE A 73 2.83 -21.18 -19.56
CA ILE A 73 3.24 -20.55 -20.83
C ILE A 73 3.96 -19.23 -20.56
N ASN A 74 3.48 -18.46 -19.58
CA ASN A 74 4.04 -17.17 -19.18
C ASN A 74 5.28 -17.28 -18.25
N GLY A 75 5.72 -18.51 -17.92
CA GLY A 75 6.89 -18.75 -17.06
C GLY A 75 6.73 -18.25 -15.63
N LYS A 76 5.49 -18.11 -15.16
CA LYS A 76 5.14 -17.65 -13.80
C LYS A 76 5.12 -18.78 -12.78
N ILE A 77 5.08 -20.03 -13.25
CA ILE A 77 5.19 -21.30 -12.52
C ILE A 77 5.84 -22.37 -13.40
#